data_AF-A0A8S0TZ06-F1
#
_entry.id   AF-A0A8S0TZ06-F1
#
_cell.length_a   1.000
_cell.length_b   1.000
_cell.length_c   1.000
_cell.angle_alpha   90.00
_cell.angle_beta   90.00
_cell.angle_gamma   90.00
#
_symmetry.space_group_name_H-M   'P 1'
#
loop_
_entity.id
_entity.type
_entity.pdbx_description
1 polymer ?
#
loop_
_entity_poly.entity_id
_entity_poly.type
_entity_poly.pdbx_seq_one_letter_code
_entity_poly.pdbx_strand_id
1 'polypeptide(L)'
;MVDKCLSATSPVRFLKAKEKTREAEREKMGLISKAREQEVQKLKKKGKDFGSPMIIGTPGMDLITLGVVDADKMPKYELTVEDGRRFAKEYSRILMRKRRARQAAESTLLRLKKKAIEALPENLKAAALVPDLTPFPMNRFLATLTPPIEGYIEKINEAARKSAGKEKLR
;
A
#
# COMPACT_ATOMS: atom_id res chain seq x y z
N MET A 1 -27.91 -2.63 -0.05
CA MET A 1 -26.70 -2.85 -0.89
C MET A 1 -26.98 -2.51 -2.36
N VAL A 2 -28.12 -2.95 -2.88
CA VAL A 2 -28.60 -2.70 -4.26
C VAL A 2 -28.76 -1.20 -4.58
N ASP A 3 -29.35 -0.40 -3.68
CA ASP A 3 -29.57 1.03 -3.94
C ASP A 3 -28.27 1.83 -4.10
N LYS A 4 -27.20 1.44 -3.39
CA LYS A 4 -25.87 2.05 -3.52
C LYS A 4 -25.21 1.73 -4.86
N CYS A 5 -25.52 0.58 -5.45
CA CYS A 5 -25.06 0.19 -6.79
C CYS A 5 -25.84 0.95 -7.88
N LEU A 6 -27.13 1.19 -7.68
CA LEU A 6 -27.99 1.95 -8.60
C LEU A 6 -27.71 3.46 -8.54
N SER A 7 -27.31 3.98 -7.38
CA SER A 7 -26.91 5.38 -7.20
C SER A 7 -25.41 5.62 -7.45
N ALA A 8 -24.65 4.59 -7.84
CA ALA A 8 -23.21 4.72 -8.04
C ALA A 8 -22.95 5.61 -9.25
N THR A 9 -22.37 6.79 -9.02
CA THR A 9 -21.89 7.67 -10.10
C THR A 9 -21.00 6.89 -11.07
N SER A 10 -21.33 6.94 -12.35
CA SER A 10 -20.49 6.38 -13.41
C SER A 10 -19.08 6.97 -13.34
N PRO A 11 -18.02 6.18 -13.59
CA PRO A 11 -16.66 6.70 -13.68
C PRO A 11 -16.59 7.83 -14.70
N VAL A 12 -15.73 8.83 -14.43
CA VAL A 12 -15.51 9.99 -15.31
C VAL A 12 -15.25 9.47 -16.72
N ARG A 13 -16.15 9.81 -17.65
CA ARG A 13 -16.04 9.39 -19.04
C ARG A 13 -14.79 10.02 -19.63
N PHE A 14 -13.90 9.20 -20.18
CA PHE A 14 -12.78 9.72 -20.97
C PHE A 14 -13.35 10.36 -22.25
N LEU A 15 -13.23 11.68 -22.37
CA LEU A 15 -13.58 12.44 -23.56
C LEU A 15 -12.34 12.71 -24.43
N LYS A 16 -12.49 12.55 -25.74
CA LYS A 16 -11.45 12.93 -26.71
C LYS A 16 -11.30 14.45 -26.74
N ALA A 17 -10.15 14.96 -27.19
CA ALA A 17 -9.87 16.40 -27.21
C ALA A 17 -10.95 17.25 -27.91
N LYS A 18 -11.48 16.77 -29.06
CA LYS A 18 -12.57 17.44 -29.79
C LYS A 18 -13.91 17.44 -29.04
N GLU A 19 -14.15 16.45 -28.20
CA GLU A 19 -15.38 16.35 -27.40
C GLU A 19 -15.31 17.30 -26.20
N LYS A 20 -14.12 17.46 -25.61
CA LYS A 20 -13.87 18.44 -24.54
C LYS A 20 -14.09 19.88 -25.01
N THR A 21 -13.61 20.23 -26.20
CA THR A 21 -13.83 21.58 -26.76
C THR A 21 -15.31 21.84 -27.02
N ARG A 22 -16.02 20.84 -27.55
CA ARG A 22 -17.48 20.92 -27.78
C ARG A 22 -18.28 21.03 -26.47
N GLU A 23 -17.87 20.33 -25.42
CA GLU A 23 -18.48 20.50 -24.10
C GLU A 23 -18.18 21.88 -23.51
N ALA A 24 -16.96 22.39 -23.65
CA ALA A 24 -16.61 23.74 -23.20
C ALA A 24 -17.43 24.84 -23.93
N GLU A 25 -17.69 24.66 -25.23
CA GLU A 25 -18.59 25.54 -25.99
C GLU A 25 -20.04 25.44 -25.51
N ARG A 26 -20.52 24.23 -25.18
CA ARG A 26 -21.86 24.03 -24.59
C ARG A 26 -21.98 24.66 -23.20
N GLU A 27 -20.95 24.54 -22.38
CA GLU A 27 -20.87 25.20 -21.06
C GLU A 27 -20.94 26.72 -21.20
N LYS A 28 -20.26 27.31 -22.19
CA LYS A 28 -20.36 28.75 -22.50
C LYS A 28 -21.78 29.16 -22.91
N MET A 29 -22.52 28.27 -23.55
CA MET A 29 -23.92 28.45 -23.95
C MET A 29 -24.91 28.07 -22.82
N GLY A 30 -24.44 27.76 -21.60
CA GLY A 30 -25.28 27.43 -20.45
C GLY A 30 -25.86 26.01 -20.44
N LEU A 31 -25.48 25.16 -21.39
CA LEU A 31 -25.95 23.78 -21.50
C LEU A 31 -24.98 22.84 -20.75
N ILE A 32 -25.25 22.62 -19.47
CA ILE A 32 -24.43 21.76 -18.61
C ILE A 32 -24.96 20.32 -18.66
N SER A 33 -24.06 19.34 -18.82
CA SER A 33 -24.43 17.92 -18.75
C SER A 33 -24.58 17.46 -17.30
N LYS A 34 -25.47 16.51 -17.03
CA LYS A 34 -25.64 15.92 -15.68
C LYS A 34 -24.33 15.36 -15.11
N ALA A 35 -23.45 14.83 -15.97
CA ALA A 35 -22.14 14.34 -15.58
C ALA A 35 -21.23 15.48 -15.08
N ARG A 36 -21.25 16.63 -15.76
CA ARG A 36 -20.47 17.81 -15.37
C ARG A 36 -20.97 18.46 -14.09
N GLU A 37 -22.29 18.50 -13.88
CA GLU A 37 -22.87 18.97 -12.61
C GLU A 37 -22.37 18.11 -11.43
N GLN A 38 -22.33 16.79 -11.60
CA GLN A 38 -21.81 15.87 -10.58
C GLN A 38 -20.30 16.04 -10.34
N GLU A 39 -19.51 16.31 -11.39
CA GLU A 39 -18.09 16.65 -11.24
C GLU A 39 -17.89 17.94 -10.45
N VAL A 40 -18.62 19.01 -10.77
CA VAL A 40 -18.55 20.29 -10.06
C VAL A 40 -18.94 20.11 -8.59
N GLN A 41 -19.98 19.33 -8.31
CA GLN A 41 -20.35 19.00 -6.92
C GLN A 41 -19.27 18.20 -6.19
N LYS A 42 -18.63 17.23 -6.85
CA LYS A 42 -17.52 16.46 -6.27
C LYS A 42 -16.28 17.32 -6.03
N LEU A 43 -15.95 18.23 -6.95
CA LEU A 43 -14.85 19.18 -6.80
C LEU A 43 -15.10 20.17 -5.65
N LYS A 44 -16.34 20.68 -5.53
CA LYS A 44 -16.75 21.52 -4.38
C LYS A 44 -16.65 20.78 -3.04
N LYS A 45 -16.92 19.47 -3.01
CA LYS A 45 -16.74 18.64 -1.81
C LYS A 45 -15.25 18.41 -1.50
N LYS A 46 -14.44 18.04 -2.50
CA LYS A 46 -12.99 17.80 -2.34
C LYS A 46 -12.19 19.04 -1.95
N GLY A 47 -12.61 20.23 -2.38
CA GLY A 47 -11.92 21.48 -2.04
C GLY A 47 -11.87 21.81 -0.54
N LYS A 48 -12.73 21.19 0.28
CA LYS A 48 -12.73 21.37 1.74
C LYS A 48 -11.71 20.49 2.48
N ASP A 49 -11.17 19.44 1.84
CA ASP A 49 -10.46 18.36 2.55
C ASP A 49 -8.92 18.45 2.46
N PHE A 50 -8.36 19.40 1.70
CA PHE A 50 -6.91 19.46 1.46
C PHE A 50 -6.13 20.28 2.50
N GLY A 51 -6.81 20.99 3.42
CA GLY A 51 -6.16 21.86 4.42
C GLY A 51 -6.16 21.30 5.85
N SER A 52 -6.95 20.27 6.13
CA SER A 52 -7.01 19.62 7.45
C SER A 52 -6.09 18.40 7.49
N PRO A 53 -5.45 18.09 8.63
CA PRO A 53 -4.68 16.86 8.78
C PRO A 53 -5.55 15.67 8.38
N MET A 54 -5.12 14.96 7.34
CA MET A 54 -5.84 13.80 6.84
C MET A 54 -5.73 12.71 7.92
N ILE A 55 -6.87 12.29 8.47
CA ILE A 55 -6.94 11.18 9.41
C ILE A 55 -6.51 9.92 8.66
N ILE A 56 -5.33 9.38 8.97
CA ILE A 56 -4.82 8.14 8.38
C ILE A 56 -5.08 7.03 9.40
N GLY A 57 -6.21 6.34 9.23
CA GLY A 57 -6.57 5.19 10.06
C GLY A 57 -7.96 5.30 10.68
N THR A 58 -8.18 4.59 11.79
CA THR A 58 -9.44 4.65 12.52
C THR A 58 -9.57 6.01 13.23
N PRO A 59 -10.70 6.70 13.06
CA PRO A 59 -10.90 8.01 13.66
C PRO A 59 -10.76 7.94 15.19
N GLY A 60 -9.93 8.83 15.75
CA GLY A 60 -9.63 8.88 17.19
C GLY A 60 -8.39 8.09 17.64
N MET A 61 -7.71 7.38 16.73
CA MET A 61 -6.46 6.66 17.01
C MET A 61 -5.23 7.32 16.38
N ASP A 62 -5.39 8.48 15.77
CA ASP A 62 -4.27 9.21 15.19
C ASP A 62 -3.36 9.74 16.28
N LEU A 63 -2.06 9.80 16.01
CA LEU A 63 -1.05 10.32 16.97
C LEU A 63 -1.34 11.77 17.42
N ILE A 64 -2.06 12.53 16.58
CA ILE A 64 -2.52 13.89 16.88
C ILE A 64 -3.71 13.87 17.86
N THR A 65 -4.69 12.99 17.64
CA THR A 65 -5.88 12.89 18.52
C THR A 65 -5.54 12.27 19.87
N LEU A 66 -4.52 11.41 19.92
CA LEU A 66 -3.96 10.84 21.14
C LEU A 66 -3.05 11.82 21.92
N GLY A 67 -2.82 13.03 21.41
CA GLY A 67 -2.01 14.06 22.08
C GLY A 67 -0.51 13.75 22.16
N VAL A 68 -0.02 12.78 21.39
CA VAL A 68 1.41 12.41 21.33
C VAL A 68 2.18 13.37 20.42
N VAL A 69 1.51 13.91 19.39
CA VAL A 69 2.09 14.84 18.42
C VAL A 69 1.25 16.11 18.37
N ASP A 70 1.87 17.24 18.71
CA ASP A 70 1.27 18.57 18.57
C ASP A 70 1.15 18.92 17.08
N ALA A 71 -0.08 19.11 16.60
CA ALA A 71 -0.36 19.44 15.20
C ALA A 71 0.33 20.76 14.75
N ASP A 72 0.40 21.74 15.65
CA ASP A 72 0.93 23.07 15.36
C ASP A 72 2.47 23.10 15.26
N LYS A 73 3.15 22.13 15.89
CA LYS A 73 4.62 22.01 15.86
C LYS A 73 5.12 21.16 14.69
N MET A 74 4.22 20.56 13.90
CA MET A 74 4.63 19.78 12.74
C MET A 74 5.33 20.68 11.72
N PRO A 75 6.58 20.39 11.33
CA PRO A 75 7.27 21.15 10.31
C PRO A 75 6.48 21.05 9.00
N LYS A 76 5.99 22.19 8.52
CA LYS A 76 5.35 22.30 7.20
C LYS A 76 6.45 22.37 6.15
N TYR A 77 6.69 21.26 5.47
CA TYR A 77 7.61 21.24 4.34
C TYR A 77 6.86 21.70 3.08
N GLU A 78 7.27 22.84 2.53
CA GLU A 78 6.82 23.28 1.21
C GLU A 78 7.55 22.45 0.15
N LEU A 79 6.96 21.33 -0.25
CA LEU A 79 7.45 20.61 -1.42
C LEU A 79 6.97 21.35 -2.66
N THR A 80 7.91 21.92 -3.42
CA THR A 80 7.55 22.52 -4.71
C THR A 80 6.96 21.44 -5.62
N VAL A 81 5.98 21.81 -6.45
CA VAL A 81 5.34 20.87 -7.39
C VAL A 81 6.39 20.26 -8.33
N GLU A 82 7.46 21.00 -8.63
CA GLU A 82 8.57 20.57 -9.49
C GLU A 82 9.42 19.48 -8.82
N ASP A 83 9.81 19.67 -7.56
CA ASP A 83 10.57 18.67 -6.81
C ASP A 83 9.77 17.39 -6.61
N GLY A 84 8.47 17.51 -6.30
CA GLY A 84 7.58 16.35 -6.22
C GLY A 84 7.54 15.53 -7.52
N ARG A 85 7.45 16.21 -8.68
CA ARG A 85 7.49 15.55 -10.00
C ARG A 85 8.85 14.89 -10.26
N ARG A 86 9.95 15.54 -9.88
CA ARG A 86 11.31 15.01 -10.04
C ARG A 86 11.51 13.74 -9.20
N PHE A 87 11.12 13.75 -7.93
CA PHE A 87 11.26 12.59 -7.03
C PHE A 87 10.39 11.41 -7.49
N ALA A 88 9.14 11.65 -7.89
CA ALA A 88 8.26 10.60 -8.38
C ALA A 88 8.82 9.92 -9.65
N LYS A 89 9.43 10.70 -10.55
CA LYS A 89 10.05 10.18 -11.77
C LYS A 89 11.27 9.30 -11.46
N GLU A 90 12.15 9.75 -10.56
CA GLU A 90 13.33 8.97 -10.16
C GLU A 90 12.96 7.71 -9.38
N TYR A 91 12.00 7.80 -8.45
CA TYR A 91 11.47 6.63 -7.73
C TYR A 91 10.94 5.57 -8.71
N SER A 92 10.12 6.00 -9.67
CA SER A 92 9.57 5.12 -10.71
C SER A 92 10.69 4.47 -11.54
N ARG A 93 11.73 5.23 -11.90
CA ARG A 93 12.88 4.72 -12.64
C ARG A 93 13.64 3.64 -11.88
N ILE A 94 13.94 3.88 -10.59
CA ILE A 94 14.64 2.93 -9.72
C ILE A 94 13.80 1.66 -9.52
N LEU A 95 12.50 1.83 -9.26
CA LEU A 95 11.58 0.71 -9.07
C LEU A 95 11.52 -0.20 -10.31
N MET A 96 11.44 0.40 -11.51
CA MET A 96 11.43 -0.38 -12.76
C MET A 96 12.75 -1.09 -13.01
N ARG A 97 13.89 -0.49 -12.64
CA ARG A 97 15.20 -1.15 -12.70
C ARG A 97 15.23 -2.38 -11.79
N LYS A 98 14.83 -2.24 -10.52
CA LYS A 98 14.76 -3.34 -9.55
C LYS A 98 13.82 -4.45 -10.01
N ARG A 99 12.65 -4.09 -10.56
CA ARG A 99 11.67 -5.05 -11.08
C ARG A 99 12.24 -5.87 -12.25
N ARG A 100 12.88 -5.22 -13.22
CA ARG A 100 13.50 -5.92 -14.36
C ARG A 100 14.62 -6.85 -13.90
N ALA A 101 15.47 -6.41 -12.99
CA ALA A 101 16.54 -7.24 -12.43
C ALA A 101 15.98 -8.49 -11.72
N ARG A 102 14.93 -8.32 -10.91
CA ARG A 102 14.23 -9.42 -10.25
C ARG A 102 13.61 -10.39 -11.26
N GLN A 103 12.92 -9.88 -12.28
CA GLN A 103 12.30 -10.71 -13.33
C GLN A 103 13.35 -11.51 -14.11
N ALA A 104 14.50 -10.89 -14.41
CA ALA A 104 15.62 -11.59 -15.04
C ALA A 104 16.13 -12.74 -14.15
N ALA A 105 16.36 -12.48 -12.86
CA ALA A 105 16.81 -13.50 -11.90
C ALA A 105 15.78 -14.64 -11.72
N GLU A 106 14.49 -14.33 -11.61
CA GLU A 106 13.45 -15.35 -11.47
C GLU A 106 13.31 -16.21 -12.74
N SER A 107 13.38 -15.60 -13.92
CA SER A 107 13.32 -16.32 -15.20
C SER A 107 14.55 -17.20 -15.43
N THR A 108 15.75 -16.75 -15.07
CA THR A 108 16.96 -17.56 -15.15
C THR A 108 16.91 -18.73 -14.17
N LEU A 109 16.49 -18.49 -12.92
CA LEU A 109 16.31 -19.54 -11.91
C LEU A 109 15.30 -20.60 -12.36
N LEU A 110 14.16 -20.19 -12.93
CA LEU A 110 13.16 -21.12 -13.45
C LEU A 110 13.70 -21.94 -14.62
N ARG A 111 14.42 -21.32 -15.55
CA ARG A 111 15.06 -22.02 -16.68
C ARG A 111 16.07 -23.05 -16.19
N LEU A 112 16.92 -22.68 -15.24
CA LEU A 112 17.92 -23.59 -14.67
C LEU A 112 17.27 -24.73 -13.89
N LYS A 113 16.22 -24.45 -13.11
CA LYS A 113 15.44 -25.48 -12.40
C LYS A 113 14.89 -26.53 -13.38
N LYS A 114 14.30 -26.10 -14.50
CA LYS A 114 13.77 -27.04 -15.53
C LYS A 114 14.87 -27.91 -16.12
N LYS A 115 16.00 -27.31 -16.51
CA LYS A 115 17.16 -28.06 -17.03
C LYS A 115 17.72 -29.05 -16.01
N ALA A 116 17.79 -28.67 -14.73
CA ALA A 116 18.24 -29.55 -13.67
C ALA A 116 17.32 -30.76 -13.49
N ILE A 117 15.99 -30.56 -13.54
CA ILE A 117 15.02 -31.66 -13.48
C ILE A 117 15.14 -32.59 -14.69
N GLU A 118 15.37 -32.03 -15.88
CA GLU A 118 15.53 -32.81 -17.11
C GLU A 118 16.79 -33.69 -17.11
N ALA A 119 17.88 -33.22 -16.48
CA ALA A 119 19.13 -33.95 -16.34
C ALA A 119 19.07 -35.08 -15.29
N LEU A 120 17.98 -35.22 -14.54
CA LEU A 120 17.83 -36.30 -13.56
C LEU A 120 17.48 -37.65 -14.23
N PRO A 121 17.90 -38.77 -13.64
CA PRO A 121 17.39 -40.10 -13.99
C PRO A 121 15.86 -40.19 -13.89
N GLU A 122 15.26 -41.06 -14.70
CA GLU A 122 13.81 -41.08 -14.94
C GLU A 122 12.98 -41.37 -13.67
N ASN A 123 13.49 -42.21 -12.77
CA ASN A 123 12.90 -42.49 -11.46
C ASN A 123 12.85 -41.25 -10.55
N LEU A 124 13.89 -40.42 -10.55
CA LEU A 124 13.95 -39.20 -9.73
C LEU A 124 13.21 -38.02 -10.37
N LYS A 125 13.13 -37.99 -11.71
CA LYS A 125 12.40 -36.98 -12.46
C LYS A 125 10.90 -37.00 -12.15
N ALA A 126 10.31 -38.20 -12.03
CA ALA A 126 8.91 -38.36 -11.65
C ALA A 126 8.62 -37.81 -10.25
N ALA A 127 9.50 -38.09 -9.28
CA ALA A 127 9.37 -37.58 -7.92
C ALA A 127 9.55 -36.05 -7.85
N ALA A 128 10.50 -35.48 -8.59
CA ALA A 128 10.79 -34.04 -8.59
C ALA A 128 9.69 -33.16 -9.22
N LEU A 129 8.79 -33.74 -10.02
CA LEU A 129 7.67 -33.03 -10.63
C LEU A 129 6.49 -32.83 -9.66
N VAL A 130 6.42 -33.63 -8.60
CA VAL A 130 5.36 -33.53 -7.58
C VAL A 130 5.63 -32.31 -6.68
N PRO A 131 4.67 -31.39 -6.53
CA PRO A 131 4.82 -30.27 -5.60
C PRO A 131 4.89 -30.76 -4.15
N ASP A 132 5.88 -30.27 -3.41
CA ASP A 132 5.97 -30.50 -1.96
C ASP A 132 4.93 -29.64 -1.23
N LEU A 133 4.05 -30.30 -0.47
CA LEU A 133 2.99 -29.66 0.33
C LEU A 133 3.34 -29.59 1.82
N THR A 134 4.57 -29.94 2.22
CA THR A 134 5.00 -29.75 3.59
C THR A 134 4.89 -28.26 3.98
N PRO A 135 4.29 -27.95 5.14
CA PRO A 135 4.15 -26.57 5.57
C PRO A 135 5.52 -25.96 5.82
N PHE A 136 5.65 -24.65 5.59
CA PHE A 136 6.88 -23.95 5.92
C PHE A 136 7.18 -24.04 7.43
N PRO A 137 8.45 -24.16 7.82
CA PRO A 137 8.82 -24.27 9.23
C PRO A 137 8.46 -23.00 9.99
N MET A 138 7.82 -23.16 11.15
CA MET A 138 7.41 -22.05 12.02
C MET A 138 8.58 -21.21 12.54
N ASN A 139 9.80 -21.78 12.55
CA ASN A 139 11.02 -21.12 13.02
C ASN A 139 11.66 -20.19 11.97
N ARG A 140 11.00 -19.93 10.84
CA ARG A 140 11.48 -18.98 9.82
C ARG A 140 11.16 -17.55 10.24
N PHE A 141 12.06 -16.94 10.98
CA PHE A 141 11.95 -15.53 11.38
C PHE A 141 12.15 -14.60 10.18
N LEU A 142 11.37 -13.51 10.16
CA LEU A 142 11.60 -12.39 9.25
C LEU A 142 12.84 -11.60 9.70
N ALA A 143 13.56 -11.02 8.74
CA ALA A 143 14.63 -10.09 9.07
C ALA A 143 14.03 -8.86 9.78
N THR A 144 14.41 -8.66 11.05
CA THR A 144 14.03 -7.51 11.85
C THR A 144 15.00 -6.35 11.63
N LEU A 145 14.57 -5.13 11.96
CA LEU A 145 15.43 -3.94 11.84
C LEU A 145 16.64 -3.99 12.79
N THR A 146 16.46 -4.60 13.96
CA THR A 146 17.51 -4.79 14.98
C THR A 146 17.71 -6.27 15.29
N PRO A 147 18.92 -6.69 15.65
CA PRO A 147 19.18 -8.07 16.05
C PRO A 147 18.47 -8.43 17.37
N PRO A 148 18.28 -9.73 17.67
CA PRO A 148 17.68 -10.17 18.92
C PRO A 148 18.47 -9.69 20.15
N ILE A 149 17.73 -9.35 21.22
CA ILE A 149 18.32 -8.93 22.50
C ILE A 149 18.62 -10.17 23.35
N GLU A 150 19.85 -10.27 23.85
CA GLU A 150 20.27 -11.36 24.73
C GLU A 150 19.45 -11.40 26.03
N GLY A 151 19.00 -12.60 26.41
CA GLY A 151 18.24 -12.83 27.64
C GLY A 151 16.86 -12.14 27.68
N TYR A 152 16.32 -11.67 26.55
CA TYR A 152 15.03 -10.96 26.54
C TYR A 152 13.88 -11.81 27.09
N ILE A 153 13.81 -13.08 26.70
CA ILE A 153 12.79 -14.03 27.18
C ILE A 153 12.94 -14.28 28.67
N GLU A 154 14.17 -14.42 29.17
CA GLU A 154 14.44 -14.64 30.60
C GLU A 154 14.00 -13.44 31.43
N LYS A 155 14.34 -12.23 30.99
CA LYS A 155 13.93 -10.97 31.64
C LYS A 155 12.41 -10.81 31.67
N ILE A 156 11.70 -11.17 30.59
CA ILE A 156 10.23 -11.17 30.57
C ILE A 156 9.68 -12.18 31.57
N ASN A 157 10.20 -13.40 31.56
CA ASN A 157 9.72 -14.46 32.46
C ASN A 157 9.96 -14.08 33.93
N GLU A 158 11.10 -13.49 34.25
CA GLU A 158 11.38 -12.95 35.59
C GLU A 158 10.45 -11.80 35.97
N ALA A 159 10.19 -10.87 35.05
CA ALA A 159 9.27 -9.76 35.30
C ALA A 159 7.83 -10.25 35.52
N ALA A 160 7.37 -11.21 34.70
CA ALA A 160 6.05 -11.83 34.83
C ALA A 160 5.89 -12.59 36.17
N ARG A 161 6.94 -13.31 36.60
CA ARG A 161 6.96 -13.94 37.94
C ARG A 161 6.87 -12.90 39.06
N LYS A 162 7.55 -11.75 38.92
CA LYS A 162 7.51 -10.66 39.91
C LYS A 162 6.16 -9.93 39.94
N SER A 163 5.45 -9.82 38.81
CA SER A 163 4.13 -9.16 38.75
C SER A 163 3.00 -10.05 39.23
N ALA A 164 3.04 -11.37 38.96
CA ALA A 164 2.03 -12.33 39.40
C ALA A 164 1.88 -12.41 40.93
N GLY A 165 2.93 -12.11 41.69
CA GLY A 165 2.88 -12.06 43.16
C GLY A 165 2.29 -10.77 43.75
N LYS A 166 1.96 -9.76 42.93
CA LYS A 166 1.49 -8.44 43.40
C LYS A 166 0.00 -8.17 43.21
N GLU A 167 -0.75 -9.06 42.55
CA GLU A 167 -2.22 -8.97 42.53
C GLU A 167 -2.79 -9.49 43.85
N LYS A 168 -3.23 -8.59 44.74
CA LYS A 168 -4.12 -8.95 45.84
C LYS A 168 -5.43 -9.45 45.23
N LEU A 169 -5.81 -10.69 45.53
CA LEU A 169 -7.17 -11.19 45.33
C LEU A 169 -8.16 -10.13 45.86
N ARG A 170 -8.98 -9.60 44.97
CA ARG A 170 -10.21 -8.86 45.31
C ARG A 170 -11.39 -9.79 45.08
#